data_AF-R6A5R9-F1
#
_entry.id   AF-R6A5R9-F1
#
_cell.length_a   1.000
_cell.length_b   1.000
_cell.length_c   1.000
_cell.angle_alpha   90.00
_cell.angle_beta   90.00
_cell.angle_gamma   90.00
#
_symmetry.space_group_name_H-M   'P 1'
#
loop_
_entity.id
_entity.type
_entity.pdbx_description
1 polymer ?
#
loop_
_entity_poly.entity_id
_entity_poly.type
_entity_poly.pdbx_seq_one_letter_code
_entity_poly.pdbx_strand_id
1 'polypeptide(L)'
;MMIGLAASIAIVVFLVCIVFIVYALRSRAARSHISILSLIILLLIGSSLGVYASVGRFSDWERAQVDNTKDHRLAAKITQARRVAMNKPRSVEARRDLAGLYMQGGLFDESAKTLDEALTITGPNAGLYGDKARALYYRDHRQMTPEVKLTLEKALSLNPAETSSRMLLAEHAFRNKDYAAAISEWETIIKAHSAPEREAAIQRAIANAREKLAQSK
;
A
#
# COMPACT_ATOMS: atom_id res chain seq x y z
N MET A 1 -22.91 2.43 -16.51
CA MET A 1 -24.08 1.56 -16.25
C MET A 1 -24.99 2.07 -15.12
N MET A 2 -25.05 3.39 -14.87
CA MET A 2 -25.90 4.01 -13.81
C MET A 2 -27.04 4.88 -14.35
N ILE A 3 -26.99 5.27 -15.62
CA ILE A 3 -28.01 6.17 -16.24
C ILE A 3 -29.31 5.39 -16.54
N GLY A 4 -29.20 4.10 -16.85
CA GLY A 4 -30.36 3.26 -17.18
C GLY A 4 -31.32 3.04 -16.01
N LEU A 5 -30.81 2.96 -14.78
CA LEU A 5 -31.62 2.66 -13.60
C LEU A 5 -32.43 3.88 -13.12
N ALA A 6 -31.84 5.08 -13.21
CA ALA A 6 -32.54 6.33 -12.90
C ALA A 6 -33.64 6.62 -13.92
N ALA A 7 -33.37 6.36 -15.20
CA ALA A 7 -34.37 6.51 -16.26
C ALA A 7 -35.54 5.53 -16.09
N SER A 8 -35.29 4.27 -15.73
CA SER A 8 -36.37 3.30 -15.49
C SER A 8 -37.25 3.66 -14.30
N ILE A 9 -36.65 4.20 -13.21
CA ILE A 9 -37.42 4.63 -12.03
C ILE A 9 -38.28 5.85 -12.38
N ALA A 10 -37.72 6.83 -13.10
CA ALA A 10 -38.46 8.01 -13.53
C ALA A 10 -39.66 7.66 -14.43
N ILE A 11 -39.50 6.70 -15.34
CA ILE A 11 -40.57 6.24 -16.23
C ILE A 11 -41.69 5.54 -15.45
N VAL A 12 -41.34 4.68 -14.49
CA VAL A 12 -42.34 3.98 -13.66
C VAL A 12 -43.12 4.97 -12.79
N VAL A 13 -42.43 5.92 -12.16
CA VAL A 13 -43.08 6.98 -11.36
C VAL A 13 -44.00 7.84 -12.24
N PHE A 14 -43.56 8.19 -13.44
CA PHE A 14 -44.35 8.99 -14.37
C PHE A 14 -45.62 8.26 -14.84
N LEU A 15 -45.52 6.96 -15.16
CA LEU A 15 -46.67 6.13 -15.55
C LEU A 15 -47.67 5.96 -14.39
N VAL A 16 -47.18 5.76 -13.17
CA VAL A 16 -48.03 5.69 -11.98
C VAL A 16 -48.75 7.03 -11.78
N CYS A 17 -48.05 8.16 -11.87
CA CYS A 17 -48.68 9.49 -11.76
C CYS A 17 -49.77 9.72 -12.82
N ILE A 18 -49.56 9.31 -14.07
CA ILE A 18 -50.56 9.47 -15.14
C ILE A 18 -51.82 8.64 -14.87
N VAL A 19 -51.66 7.36 -14.52
CA VAL A 19 -52.80 6.49 -14.20
C VAL A 19 -53.60 7.06 -13.03
N PHE A 20 -52.92 7.64 -12.05
CA PHE A 20 -53.55 8.29 -10.91
C PHE A 20 -54.24 9.62 -11.24
N ILE A 21 -53.67 10.45 -12.11
CA ILE A 21 -54.32 11.69 -12.59
C ILE A 21 -55.59 11.35 -13.36
N VAL A 22 -55.54 10.36 -14.26
CA VAL A 22 -56.70 9.92 -15.04
C VAL A 22 -57.79 9.31 -14.13
N TYR A 23 -57.40 8.57 -13.09
CA TYR A 23 -58.34 8.03 -12.12
C TYR A 23 -58.97 9.11 -11.24
N ALA A 24 -58.17 10.09 -10.78
CA ALA A 24 -58.62 11.22 -9.96
C ALA A 24 -59.58 12.15 -10.73
N LEU A 25 -59.35 12.36 -12.03
CA LEU A 25 -60.25 13.14 -12.89
C LEU A 25 -61.61 12.46 -13.11
N ARG A 26 -61.69 11.13 -12.93
CA ARG A 26 -62.90 10.34 -13.19
C ARG A 26 -63.79 10.15 -11.96
N SER A 27 -63.26 10.31 -10.75
CA SER A 27 -64.01 10.13 -9.50
C SER A 27 -64.58 11.46 -8.95
N ARG A 28 -65.91 11.61 -8.96
CA ARG A 28 -66.62 12.83 -8.50
C ARG A 28 -66.68 13.02 -6.97
N ALA A 29 -66.10 12.12 -6.18
CA ALA A 29 -66.07 12.17 -4.72
C ALA A 29 -64.71 12.68 -4.22
N ALA A 30 -64.31 13.90 -4.56
CA ALA A 30 -62.93 14.35 -4.39
C ALA A 30 -62.46 14.57 -2.93
N ARG A 31 -63.36 14.66 -1.93
CA ARG A 31 -62.96 15.14 -0.58
C ARG A 31 -62.42 14.06 0.37
N SER A 32 -62.97 12.84 0.37
CA SER A 32 -62.45 11.76 1.23
C SER A 32 -61.19 11.09 0.66
N HIS A 33 -61.06 11.08 -0.66
CA HIS A 33 -59.97 10.40 -1.35
C HIS A 33 -58.66 11.19 -1.31
N ILE A 34 -58.70 12.53 -1.21
CA ILE A 34 -57.51 13.36 -0.97
C ILE A 34 -56.91 13.06 0.42
N SER A 35 -57.75 12.87 1.45
CA SER A 35 -57.28 12.51 2.79
C SER A 35 -56.60 11.15 2.83
N ILE A 36 -57.14 10.16 2.10
CA ILE A 36 -56.52 8.83 1.97
C ILE A 36 -55.19 8.93 1.20
N LEU A 37 -55.13 9.77 0.16
CA LEU A 37 -53.92 10.00 -0.63
C LEU A 37 -52.80 10.65 0.20
N SER A 38 -53.13 11.68 0.99
CA SER A 38 -52.18 12.31 1.91
C SER A 38 -51.67 11.33 2.97
N LEU A 39 -52.53 10.42 3.45
CA LEU A 39 -52.15 9.40 4.41
C LEU A 39 -51.17 8.38 3.81
N ILE A 40 -51.38 7.95 2.57
CA ILE A 40 -50.49 7.02 1.86
C ILE A 40 -49.14 7.67 1.55
N ILE A 41 -49.13 8.94 1.12
CA ILE A 41 -47.89 9.69 0.89
C ILE A 41 -47.12 9.87 2.21
N LEU A 42 -47.80 10.21 3.29
CA LEU A 42 -47.18 10.34 4.60
C LEU A 42 -46.63 8.99 5.10
N LEU A 43 -47.31 7.89 4.81
CA LEU A 43 -46.85 6.54 5.13
C LEU A 43 -45.62 6.15 4.28
N LEU A 44 -45.58 6.51 3.00
CA LEU A 44 -44.44 6.28 2.11
C LEU A 44 -43.21 7.08 2.55
N ILE A 45 -43.40 8.37 2.85
CA ILE A 45 -42.33 9.22 3.37
C ILE A 45 -41.88 8.71 4.74
N GLY A 46 -42.81 8.41 5.64
CA GLY A 46 -42.52 7.89 6.98
C GLY A 46 -41.81 6.54 6.96
N SER A 47 -42.21 5.63 6.09
CA SER A 47 -41.54 4.32 5.92
C SER A 47 -40.17 4.47 5.27
N SER A 48 -40.01 5.36 4.28
CA SER A 48 -38.69 5.69 3.73
C SER A 48 -37.78 6.31 4.78
N LEU A 49 -38.27 7.23 5.62
CA LEU A 49 -37.50 7.78 6.74
C LEU A 49 -37.22 6.72 7.80
N GLY A 50 -38.14 5.82 8.09
CA GLY A 50 -37.97 4.73 9.06
C GLY A 50 -36.91 3.72 8.60
N VAL A 51 -36.93 3.33 7.32
CA VAL A 51 -35.89 2.49 6.70
C VAL A 51 -34.57 3.25 6.62
N TYR A 52 -34.60 4.54 6.27
CA TYR A 52 -33.40 5.37 6.24
C TYR A 52 -32.81 5.57 7.64
N ALA A 53 -33.61 5.63 8.70
CA ALA A 53 -33.14 5.72 10.08
C ALA A 53 -32.67 4.38 10.64
N SER A 54 -33.28 3.25 10.22
CA SER A 54 -32.89 1.92 10.68
C SER A 54 -31.66 1.36 9.94
N VAL A 55 -31.50 1.69 8.65
CA VAL A 55 -30.37 1.29 7.80
C VAL A 55 -29.27 2.36 7.79
N GLY A 56 -29.65 3.64 7.84
CA GLY A 56 -28.74 4.77 7.85
C GLY A 56 -28.09 4.97 9.21
N ARG A 57 -26.98 4.25 9.40
CA ARG A 57 -25.96 4.43 10.43
C ARG A 57 -25.29 5.81 10.37
N PHE A 58 -26.07 6.90 10.44
CA PHE A 58 -25.54 8.25 10.39
C PHE A 58 -24.62 8.51 11.60
N SER A 59 -24.94 8.02 12.79
CA SER A 59 -24.04 8.13 13.96
C SER A 59 -22.71 7.35 13.84
N ASP A 60 -22.51 6.59 12.75
CA ASP A 60 -21.22 6.00 12.41
C ASP A 60 -20.41 6.87 11.44
N TRP A 61 -20.87 8.04 10.98
CA TRP A 61 -20.02 8.96 10.19
C TRP A 61 -18.88 9.52 11.05
N GLU A 62 -19.13 9.73 12.34
CA GLU A 62 -18.15 10.20 13.33
C GLU A 62 -17.22 9.06 13.80
N ARG A 63 -17.71 7.81 13.73
CA ARG A 63 -16.95 6.57 13.97
C ARG A 63 -16.41 5.92 12.71
N ALA A 64 -16.65 6.51 11.54
CA ALA A 64 -16.02 6.12 10.30
C ALA A 64 -14.58 6.62 10.37
N GLN A 65 -13.75 5.89 11.14
CA GLN A 65 -12.42 5.63 10.65
C GLN A 65 -12.61 4.95 9.30
N VAL A 66 -12.57 5.77 8.24
CA VAL A 66 -12.22 5.28 6.92
C VAL A 66 -10.97 4.45 7.16
N ASP A 67 -11.11 3.14 7.02
CA ASP A 67 -9.98 2.23 7.10
C ASP A 67 -9.10 2.50 5.89
N ASN A 68 -8.29 3.55 6.01
CA ASN A 68 -7.36 4.08 5.01
C ASN A 68 -6.09 3.20 4.91
N THR A 69 -6.13 1.99 5.46
CA THR A 69 -4.93 1.19 5.73
C THR A 69 -4.50 0.29 4.57
N LYS A 70 -5.12 0.37 3.38
CA LYS A 70 -4.63 -0.34 2.18
C LYS A 70 -4.50 0.54 0.93
N ASP A 71 -3.40 1.29 0.89
CA ASP A 71 -2.47 1.42 -0.25
C ASP A 71 -2.90 1.99 -1.61
N HIS A 72 -4.04 2.66 -1.77
CA HIS A 72 -4.31 3.41 -3.02
C HIS A 72 -3.22 4.44 -3.35
N ARG A 73 -2.62 5.07 -2.33
CA ARG A 73 -1.51 6.02 -2.50
C ARG A 73 -0.23 5.34 -2.99
N LEU A 74 0.06 4.12 -2.54
CA LEU A 74 1.26 3.38 -2.96
C LEU A 74 1.10 2.85 -4.39
N ALA A 75 -0.07 2.29 -4.72
CA ALA A 75 -0.37 1.85 -6.08
C ALA A 75 -0.27 3.02 -7.09
N ALA A 76 -0.77 4.21 -6.71
CA ALA A 76 -0.64 5.42 -7.51
C ALA A 76 0.83 5.84 -7.69
N LYS A 77 1.63 5.82 -6.61
CA LYS A 77 3.08 6.10 -6.68
C LYS A 77 3.82 5.14 -7.59
N ILE A 78 3.55 3.83 -7.49
CA ILE A 78 4.14 2.81 -8.36
C ILE A 78 3.78 3.07 -9.82
N THR A 79 2.52 3.36 -10.10
CA THR A 79 2.05 3.68 -11.47
C THR A 79 2.75 4.91 -12.03
N GLN A 80 2.91 5.96 -11.21
CA GLN A 80 3.63 7.16 -11.60
C GLN A 80 5.12 6.88 -11.85
N ALA A 81 5.79 6.17 -10.94
CA ALA A 81 7.21 5.83 -11.07
C ALA A 81 7.46 4.95 -12.31
N ARG A 82 6.55 4.01 -12.64
CA ARG A 82 6.62 3.23 -13.88
C ARG A 82 6.58 4.13 -15.11
N ARG A 83 5.67 5.11 -15.17
CA ARG A 83 5.64 6.09 -16.26
C ARG A 83 6.94 6.90 -16.35
N VAL A 84 7.50 7.32 -15.22
CA VAL A 84 8.77 8.06 -15.21
C VAL A 84 9.91 7.19 -15.75
N ALA A 85 10.02 5.94 -15.32
CA ALA A 85 11.03 4.99 -15.80
C ALA A 85 10.88 4.70 -17.31
N MET A 86 9.64 4.58 -17.81
CA MET A 86 9.36 4.41 -19.24
C MET A 86 9.77 5.64 -20.06
N ASN A 87 9.48 6.85 -19.55
CA ASN A 87 9.83 8.10 -20.23
C ASN A 87 11.34 8.42 -20.16
N LYS A 88 12.05 7.84 -19.19
CA LYS A 88 13.49 7.99 -18.99
C LYS A 88 14.19 6.62 -18.99
N PRO A 89 14.23 5.91 -20.14
CA PRO A 89 14.63 4.49 -20.18
C PRO A 89 16.07 4.23 -19.75
N ARG A 90 16.96 5.23 -19.79
CA ARG A 90 18.36 5.13 -19.34
C ARG A 90 18.61 5.76 -17.96
N SER A 91 17.57 6.15 -17.22
CA SER A 91 17.74 6.71 -15.88
C SER A 91 17.83 5.58 -14.85
N VAL A 92 19.04 5.39 -14.31
CA VAL A 92 19.31 4.46 -13.20
C VAL A 92 18.53 4.87 -11.95
N GLU A 93 18.47 6.17 -11.67
CA GLU A 93 17.73 6.74 -10.55
C GLU A 93 16.23 6.41 -10.64
N ALA A 94 15.59 6.67 -11.79
CA ALA A 94 14.17 6.37 -11.97
C ALA A 94 13.84 4.87 -11.78
N ARG A 95 14.75 3.98 -12.19
CA ARG A 95 14.61 2.54 -11.97
C ARG A 95 14.83 2.17 -10.51
N ARG A 96 15.83 2.74 -9.84
CA ARG A 96 16.07 2.50 -8.42
C ARG A 96 14.91 2.99 -7.54
N ASP A 97 14.32 4.14 -7.87
CA ASP A 97 13.13 4.67 -7.19
C ASP A 97 11.92 3.75 -7.37
N LEU A 98 11.69 3.28 -8.60
CA LEU A 98 10.63 2.32 -8.89
C LEU A 98 10.84 1.01 -8.13
N ALA A 99 12.07 0.48 -8.11
CA ALA A 99 12.42 -0.70 -7.35
C ALA A 99 12.20 -0.51 -5.84
N GLY A 100 12.49 0.67 -5.30
CA GLY A 100 12.21 1.03 -3.91
C GLY A 100 10.72 1.06 -3.57
N LEU A 101 9.88 1.52 -4.50
CA LEU A 101 8.42 1.44 -4.36
C LEU A 101 7.90 0.00 -4.48
N TYR A 102 8.50 -0.81 -5.35
CA TYR A 102 8.21 -2.24 -5.41
C TYR A 102 8.55 -2.95 -4.11
N MET A 103 9.67 -2.63 -3.46
CA MET A 103 9.99 -3.14 -2.12
C MET A 103 8.92 -2.78 -1.10
N GLN A 104 8.46 -1.53 -1.08
CA GLN A 104 7.40 -1.08 -0.17
C GLN A 104 6.08 -1.80 -0.41
N GLY A 105 5.75 -2.08 -1.67
CA GLY A 105 4.53 -2.79 -2.06
C GLY A 105 4.60 -4.31 -1.95
N GLY A 106 5.70 -4.87 -1.44
CA GLY A 106 5.89 -6.32 -1.38
C GLY A 106 6.13 -7.00 -2.74
N LEU A 107 6.36 -6.23 -3.79
CA LEU A 107 6.62 -6.68 -5.15
C LEU A 107 8.11 -6.98 -5.33
N PHE A 108 8.64 -7.89 -4.53
CA PHE A 108 10.09 -8.13 -4.41
C PHE A 108 10.74 -8.62 -5.71
N ASP A 109 10.04 -9.47 -6.46
CA ASP A 109 10.54 -9.98 -7.75
C ASP A 109 10.64 -8.86 -8.80
N GLU A 110 9.61 -8.01 -8.90
CA GLU A 110 9.61 -6.83 -9.76
C GLU A 110 10.71 -5.83 -9.36
N SER A 111 10.96 -5.67 -8.06
CA SER A 111 12.07 -4.86 -7.56
C SER A 111 13.42 -5.39 -8.04
N ALA A 112 13.68 -6.70 -7.88
CA ALA A 112 14.92 -7.32 -8.31
C ALA A 112 15.15 -7.20 -9.83
N LYS A 113 14.11 -7.45 -10.64
CA LYS A 113 14.15 -7.27 -12.10
C LYS A 113 14.45 -5.83 -12.51
N THR A 114 13.79 -4.86 -11.87
CA THR A 114 14.02 -3.43 -12.15
C THR A 114 15.44 -3.00 -11.82
N LEU A 115 16.05 -3.59 -10.78
CA LEU A 115 17.45 -3.35 -10.42
C LEU A 115 18.43 -4.01 -11.40
N ASP A 116 18.08 -5.14 -12.01
CA ASP A 116 18.86 -5.73 -13.10
C ASP A 116 18.88 -4.85 -14.36
N GLU A 117 17.75 -4.23 -14.70
CA GLU A 117 17.70 -3.24 -15.77
C GLU A 117 18.59 -2.02 -15.45
N ALA A 118 18.58 -1.55 -14.19
CA ALA A 118 19.44 -0.47 -13.74
C ALA A 118 20.93 -0.86 -13.83
N LEU A 119 21.30 -2.07 -13.41
CA LEU A 119 22.65 -2.63 -13.53
C LEU A 119 23.10 -2.78 -15.00
N THR A 120 22.18 -3.10 -15.91
CA THR A 120 22.47 -3.17 -17.36
C THR A 120 22.84 -1.80 -17.93
N ILE A 121 22.30 -0.72 -17.36
CA ILE A 121 22.57 0.66 -17.81
C ILE A 121 23.89 1.19 -17.24
N THR A 122 24.15 0.96 -15.95
CA THR A 122 25.32 1.52 -15.25
C THR A 122 26.54 0.62 -15.23
N GLY A 123 26.40 -0.69 -15.49
CA GLY A 123 27.40 -1.69 -15.16
C GLY A 123 27.45 -2.01 -13.65
N PRO A 124 28.53 -2.66 -13.17
CA PRO A 124 28.66 -3.03 -11.76
C PRO A 124 28.54 -1.83 -10.81
N ASN A 125 27.59 -1.89 -9.88
CA ASN A 125 27.37 -0.83 -8.90
C ASN A 125 27.02 -1.44 -7.54
N ALA A 126 27.82 -1.12 -6.53
CA ALA A 126 27.68 -1.69 -5.19
C ALA A 126 26.28 -1.48 -4.60
N GLY A 127 25.77 -0.25 -4.66
CA GLY A 127 24.48 0.09 -4.07
C GLY A 127 23.29 -0.58 -4.77
N LEU A 128 23.36 -0.78 -6.10
CA LEU A 128 22.31 -1.50 -6.82
C LEU A 128 22.34 -3.01 -6.52
N TYR A 129 23.54 -3.60 -6.40
CA TYR A 129 23.66 -4.98 -5.94
C TYR A 129 23.14 -5.14 -4.50
N GLY A 130 23.43 -4.20 -3.60
CA GLY A 130 22.90 -4.22 -2.23
C GLY A 130 21.37 -4.16 -2.18
N ASP A 131 20.78 -3.24 -2.94
CA ASP A 131 19.31 -3.16 -3.05
C ASP A 131 18.71 -4.42 -3.69
N LYS A 132 19.38 -5.00 -4.69
CA LYS A 132 18.94 -6.24 -5.34
C LYS A 132 19.00 -7.41 -4.37
N ALA A 133 20.10 -7.55 -3.63
CA ALA A 133 20.26 -8.59 -2.61
C ALA A 133 19.14 -8.51 -1.57
N ARG A 134 18.77 -7.29 -1.13
CA ARG A 134 17.64 -7.09 -0.23
C ARG A 134 16.33 -7.54 -0.87
N ALA A 135 16.05 -7.17 -2.12
CA ALA A 135 14.86 -7.61 -2.83
C ALA A 135 14.78 -9.14 -2.93
N LEU A 136 15.86 -9.80 -3.35
CA LEU A 136 15.96 -11.26 -3.42
C LEU A 136 15.73 -11.92 -2.07
N TYR A 137 16.32 -11.36 -1.00
CA TYR A 137 16.17 -11.89 0.34
C TYR A 137 14.72 -11.86 0.82
N TYR A 138 13.98 -10.77 0.57
CA TYR A 138 12.55 -10.71 0.93
C TYR A 138 11.67 -11.57 0.01
N ARG A 139 12.00 -11.66 -1.29
CA ARG A 139 11.37 -12.59 -2.24
C ARG A 139 11.47 -14.03 -1.73
N ASP A 140 12.64 -14.43 -1.26
CA ASP A 140 12.96 -15.78 -0.79
C ASP A 140 12.62 -15.97 0.70
N HIS A 141 11.56 -15.31 1.18
CA HIS A 141 11.06 -15.42 2.55
C HIS A 141 12.12 -15.22 3.64
N ARG A 142 13.06 -14.29 3.39
CA ARG A 142 14.17 -13.95 4.29
C ARG A 142 15.16 -15.10 4.50
N GLN A 143 15.32 -15.94 3.49
CA GLN A 143 16.36 -16.98 3.45
C GLN A 143 17.62 -16.46 2.76
N MET A 144 18.78 -16.83 3.29
CA MET A 144 20.07 -16.51 2.71
C MET A 144 20.43 -17.53 1.62
N THR A 145 19.71 -17.45 0.49
CA THR A 145 19.90 -18.34 -0.67
C THR A 145 21.25 -18.10 -1.35
N PRO A 146 21.77 -19.04 -2.17
CA PRO A 146 23.00 -18.82 -2.92
C PRO A 146 22.97 -17.55 -3.79
N GLU A 147 21.80 -17.22 -4.36
CA GLU A 147 21.64 -16.00 -5.18
C GLU A 147 21.78 -14.73 -4.33
N VAL A 148 21.20 -14.69 -3.13
CA VAL A 148 21.35 -13.57 -2.21
C VAL A 148 22.82 -13.41 -1.80
N LYS A 149 23.49 -14.51 -1.43
CA LYS A 149 24.91 -14.50 -1.03
C LYS A 149 25.81 -13.96 -2.14
N LEU A 150 25.68 -14.49 -3.35
CA LEU A 150 26.47 -14.04 -4.51
C LEU A 150 26.21 -12.56 -4.83
N THR A 151 24.96 -12.09 -4.67
CA THR A 151 24.62 -10.69 -4.91
C THR A 151 25.21 -9.77 -3.84
N LEU A 152 25.18 -10.18 -2.57
CA LEU A 152 25.86 -9.49 -1.47
C LEU A 152 27.38 -9.43 -1.66
N GLU A 153 27.99 -10.56 -2.05
CA GLU A 153 29.43 -10.64 -2.33
C GLU A 153 29.84 -9.66 -3.43
N LYS A 154 29.05 -9.56 -4.52
CA LYS A 154 29.28 -8.57 -5.58
C LYS A 154 29.17 -7.13 -5.08
N ALA A 155 28.20 -6.83 -4.21
CA ALA A 155 28.07 -5.50 -3.63
C ALA A 155 29.29 -5.14 -2.77
N LEU A 156 29.67 -6.05 -1.86
CA LEU A 156 30.73 -5.85 -0.89
C LEU A 156 32.13 -5.93 -1.51
N SER A 157 32.32 -6.63 -2.62
CA SER A 157 33.58 -6.59 -3.38
C SER A 157 33.82 -5.23 -4.04
N LEU A 158 32.75 -4.52 -4.39
CA LEU A 158 32.84 -3.17 -4.99
C LEU A 158 32.93 -2.08 -3.92
N ASN A 159 32.20 -2.25 -2.81
CA ASN A 159 32.29 -1.38 -1.66
C ASN A 159 32.13 -2.21 -0.37
N PRO A 160 33.21 -2.46 0.38
CA PRO A 160 33.16 -3.23 1.62
C PRO A 160 32.28 -2.61 2.71
N ALA A 161 31.95 -1.32 2.63
CA ALA A 161 31.07 -0.63 3.57
C ALA A 161 29.71 -0.28 2.94
N GLU A 162 29.28 -1.00 1.90
CA GLU A 162 27.98 -0.74 1.26
C GLU A 162 26.83 -0.95 2.26
N THR A 163 26.13 0.14 2.54
CA THR A 163 25.15 0.24 3.62
C THR A 163 24.01 -0.77 3.50
N SER A 164 23.41 -0.94 2.31
CA SER A 164 22.23 -1.80 2.14
C SER A 164 22.57 -3.26 2.43
N SER A 165 23.73 -3.72 1.96
CA SER A 165 24.28 -5.06 2.15
C SER A 165 24.64 -5.33 3.61
N ARG A 166 25.35 -4.39 4.25
CA ARG A 166 25.72 -4.49 5.67
C ARG A 166 24.50 -4.51 6.58
N MET A 167 23.50 -3.67 6.29
CA MET A 167 22.22 -3.67 7.01
C MET A 167 21.48 -5.00 6.87
N LEU A 168 21.47 -5.58 5.66
CA LEU A 168 20.83 -6.87 5.40
C LEU A 168 21.51 -8.02 6.16
N LEU A 169 22.84 -8.07 6.14
CA LEU A 169 23.63 -9.05 6.89
C LEU A 169 23.38 -8.94 8.39
N ALA A 170 23.39 -7.72 8.92
CA ALA A 170 23.11 -7.47 10.34
C ALA A 170 21.69 -7.93 10.73
N GLU A 171 20.69 -7.62 9.90
CA GLU A 171 19.30 -8.04 10.14
C GLU A 171 19.14 -9.57 10.10
N HIS A 172 19.82 -10.23 9.17
CA HIS A 172 19.86 -11.69 9.08
C HIS A 172 20.51 -12.33 10.31
N ALA A 173 21.69 -11.83 10.70
CA ALA A 173 22.41 -12.30 11.88
C ALA A 173 21.59 -12.13 13.16
N PHE A 174 21.01 -10.93 13.36
CA PHE A 174 20.17 -10.64 14.52
C PHE A 174 18.96 -11.57 14.61
N ARG A 175 18.27 -11.82 13.48
CA ARG A 175 17.14 -12.76 13.42
C ARG A 175 17.54 -14.18 13.83
N ASN A 176 18.75 -14.60 13.47
CA ASN A 176 19.29 -15.92 13.80
C ASN A 176 19.93 -15.98 15.20
N LYS A 177 19.76 -14.93 16.02
CA LYS A 177 20.36 -14.77 17.35
C LYS A 177 21.89 -14.72 17.35
N ASP A 178 22.51 -14.53 16.19
CA ASP A 178 23.93 -14.21 16.07
C ASP A 178 24.13 -12.71 16.31
N TYR A 179 23.94 -12.31 17.57
CA TYR A 179 24.02 -10.90 17.96
C TYR A 179 25.43 -10.34 17.78
N ALA A 180 26.48 -11.17 17.91
CA ALA A 180 27.86 -10.76 17.71
C ALA A 180 28.13 -10.37 16.25
N ALA A 181 27.70 -11.21 15.29
CA ALA A 181 27.81 -10.86 13.88
C ALA A 181 26.96 -9.63 13.53
N ALA A 182 25.74 -9.53 14.06
CA ALA A 182 24.89 -8.35 13.83
C ALA A 182 25.55 -7.03 14.27
N ILE A 183 26.16 -7.02 15.47
CA ILE A 183 26.89 -5.87 15.99
C ILE A 183 28.06 -5.50 15.08
N SER A 184 28.85 -6.50 14.64
CA SER A 184 30.02 -6.25 13.78
C SER A 184 29.66 -5.60 12.44
N GLU A 185 28.56 -6.04 11.83
CA GLU A 185 28.06 -5.47 10.57
C GLU A 185 27.61 -4.01 10.75
N TRP A 186 26.88 -3.70 11.83
CA TRP A 186 26.47 -2.33 12.15
C TRP A 186 27.63 -1.41 12.52
N GLU A 187 28.61 -1.90 13.30
CA GLU A 187 29.81 -1.15 13.64
C GLU A 187 30.64 -0.80 12.40
N THR A 188 30.65 -1.69 11.40
CA THR A 188 31.29 -1.42 10.10
C THR A 188 30.64 -0.21 9.41
N ILE A 189 29.30 -0.10 9.44
CA ILE A 189 28.56 1.03 8.87
C ILE A 189 28.93 2.34 9.57
N ILE A 190 28.95 2.33 10.91
CA ILE A 190 29.29 3.50 11.74
C ILE A 190 30.73 3.94 11.49
N LYS A 191 31.69 3.02 11.56
CA LYS A 191 33.11 3.32 11.35
C LYS A 191 33.37 3.93 9.98
N ALA A 192 32.68 3.43 8.96
CA ALA A 192 32.78 3.92 7.59
C ALA A 192 32.00 5.22 7.33
N HIS A 193 31.20 5.71 8.29
CA HIS A 193 30.31 6.87 8.12
C HIS A 193 29.42 6.75 6.86
N SER A 194 28.99 5.53 6.56
CA SER A 194 28.29 5.19 5.30
C SER A 194 26.77 5.40 5.36
N ALA A 195 26.23 5.73 6.54
CA ALA A 195 24.81 6.02 6.77
C ALA A 195 24.60 7.03 7.92
N PRO A 196 25.14 8.26 7.82
CA PRO A 196 25.07 9.24 8.90
C PRO A 196 23.63 9.57 9.30
N GLU A 197 22.69 9.54 8.37
CA GLU A 197 21.28 9.79 8.63
C GLU A 197 20.60 8.68 9.46
N ARG A 198 21.24 7.51 9.58
CA ARG A 198 20.74 6.34 10.32
C ARG A 198 21.56 6.01 11.55
N GLU A 199 22.64 6.73 11.81
CA GLU A 199 23.60 6.44 12.87
C GLU A 199 22.92 6.23 14.23
N ALA A 200 22.05 7.14 14.64
CA ALA A 200 21.34 7.03 15.91
C ALA A 200 20.46 5.75 16.00
N ALA A 201 19.85 5.33 14.89
CA ALA A 201 19.06 4.09 14.85
C ALA A 201 19.96 2.85 14.91
N ILE A 202 21.10 2.88 14.22
CA ILE A 202 22.08 1.78 14.22
C ILE A 202 22.70 1.63 15.63
N GLN A 203 23.05 2.73 16.30
CA GLN A 203 23.56 2.70 17.66
C GLN A 203 22.53 2.09 18.64
N ARG A 204 21.24 2.41 18.51
CA ARG A 204 20.17 1.76 19.28
C ARG A 204 20.07 0.26 18.99
N ALA A 205 20.21 -0.14 17.73
CA ALA A 205 20.18 -1.55 17.34
C ALA A 205 21.38 -2.32 17.93
N ILE A 206 22.58 -1.73 17.91
CA ILE A 206 23.79 -2.27 18.55
C ILE A 206 23.55 -2.43 20.07
N ALA A 207 23.02 -1.41 20.74
CA ALA A 207 22.76 -1.47 22.18
C ALA A 207 21.80 -2.62 22.54
N ASN A 208 20.70 -2.75 21.79
CA ASN A 208 19.75 -3.86 21.96
C ASN A 208 20.41 -5.23 21.72
N ALA A 209 21.21 -5.38 20.66
CA ALA A 209 21.92 -6.64 20.42
C ALA A 209 22.94 -6.98 21.51
N ARG A 210 23.63 -5.99 22.08
CA ARG A 210 24.56 -6.20 23.21
C ARG A 210 23.84 -6.69 24.46
N GLU A 211 22.66 -6.13 24.76
CA GLU A 211 21.82 -6.59 25.85
C GLU A 211 21.40 -8.05 25.66
N LYS A 212 20.91 -8.39 24.46
CA LYS A 212 20.52 -9.77 24.13
C LYS A 212 21.68 -10.76 24.17
N LEU A 213 22.86 -10.35 23.73
CA LEU A 213 24.08 -11.15 23.79
C LEU A 213 24.51 -11.44 25.25
N ALA A 214 24.34 -10.47 26.14
CA ALA A 214 24.61 -10.66 27.57
C ALA A 214 23.61 -11.62 28.22
N GLN A 215 22.33 -11.57 27.81
CA GLN A 215 21.26 -12.45 28.30
C GLN A 215 21.34 -13.89 27.75
N SER A 216 22.09 -14.12 26.66
CA SER A 216 22.26 -15.44 26.05
C SER A 216 23.46 -16.23 26.59
N LYS A 217 24.20 -15.69 27.56
CA LYS A 217 25.30 -16.36 28.26
C LYS A 217 24.78 -17.02 29.53
#